data_AF-A0A1F9NHH9-F1
#
_entry.id   AF-A0A1F9NHH9-F1
#
_cell.length_a   1.000
_cell.length_b   1.000
_cell.length_c   1.000
_cell.angle_alpha   90.00
_cell.angle_beta   90.00
_cell.angle_gamma   90.00
#
_symmetry.space_group_name_H-M   'P 1'
#
loop_
_entity.id
_entity.type
_entity.pdbx_description
1 polymer ?
#
loop_
_entity_poly.entity_id
_entity_poly.type
_entity_poly.pdbx_seq_one_letter_code
_entity_poly.pdbx_strand_id
1 'polypeptide(L)'
;MSSHQAISYESGVYFDTEPSYKMTDTEFLVRYRQRFFRDWLVLEITPRLSFPEDHDREANPGIIVQFEAAFGYKADEEGYRKIFR
;
A
#
# COMPACT_ATOMS: atom_id res chain seq x y z
N MET A 1 7.72 18.72 -4.29
CA MET A 1 6.85 17.56 -4.60
C MET A 1 5.40 18.04 -4.53
N SER A 2 4.57 17.69 -5.52
CA SER A 2 3.20 18.20 -5.62
C SER A 2 2.39 17.77 -4.38
N SER A 3 1.71 18.72 -3.75
CA SER A 3 0.93 18.57 -2.52
C SER A 3 -0.30 17.63 -2.62
N HIS A 4 -0.53 17.01 -3.78
CA HIS A 4 -1.78 16.33 -4.13
C HIS A 4 -1.64 14.83 -4.40
N GLN A 5 -0.43 14.33 -4.62
CA GLN A 5 -0.18 12.94 -5.04
C GLN A 5 1.10 12.41 -4.36
N ALA A 6 1.04 11.16 -3.91
CA ALA A 6 2.18 10.43 -3.37
C ALA A 6 2.25 9.03 -3.98
N ILE A 7 3.47 8.60 -4.26
CA ILE A 7 3.78 7.24 -4.70
C ILE A 7 4.77 6.66 -3.72
N SER A 8 4.48 5.47 -3.20
CA SER A 8 5.44 4.67 -2.46
C SER A 8 5.56 3.28 -3.07
N TYR A 9 6.77 2.74 -2.99
CA TYR A 9 7.11 1.40 -3.45
C TYR A 9 7.58 0.60 -2.24
N GLU A 10 7.04 -0.59 -2.07
CA GLU A 10 7.35 -1.48 -0.97
C GLU A 10 7.67 -2.86 -1.53
N SER A 11 8.74 -3.47 -1.04
CA SER A 11 9.11 -4.84 -1.38
C SER A 11 9.44 -5.58 -0.09
N GLY A 12 8.74 -6.67 0.18
CA GLY A 12 8.92 -7.51 1.36
C GLY A 12 9.42 -8.89 0.97
N VAL A 13 10.34 -9.43 1.77
CA VAL A 13 10.71 -10.85 1.74
C VAL A 13 10.42 -11.42 3.12
N TYR A 14 9.53 -12.40 3.17
CA TYR A 14 9.14 -13.11 4.39
C TYR A 14 9.91 -14.43 4.47
N PHE A 15 10.51 -14.67 5.63
CA PHE A 15 11.25 -15.90 5.94
C PHE A 15 10.58 -16.57 7.15
N ASP A 16 10.11 -17.80 6.99
CA ASP A 16 9.70 -18.61 8.14
C ASP A 16 10.91 -19.31 8.77
N THR A 17 11.03 -19.17 10.09
CA THR A 17 12.11 -19.73 10.91
C THR A 17 11.71 -21.03 11.62
N GLU A 18 11.19 -22.02 10.89
CA GLU A 18 10.95 -23.38 11.41
C GLU A 18 11.61 -24.42 10.49
N PRO A 19 12.20 -25.51 11.02
CA PRO A 19 13.65 -25.82 11.04
C PRO A 19 14.37 -25.99 9.68
N SER A 20 13.71 -25.77 8.54
CA SER A 20 14.34 -25.64 7.24
C SER A 20 14.21 -24.19 6.79
N TYR A 21 15.33 -23.46 6.68
CA TYR A 21 15.36 -22.12 6.06
C TYR A 21 14.69 -22.20 4.68
N LYS A 22 13.42 -21.80 4.59
CA LYS A 22 12.67 -21.67 3.36
C LYS A 22 12.29 -20.22 3.19
N MET A 23 12.58 -19.68 2.02
CA MET A 23 12.13 -18.35 1.63
C MET A 23 10.66 -18.49 1.26
N THR A 24 9.78 -18.17 2.21
CA THR A 24 8.35 -18.43 2.12
C THR A 24 7.72 -17.53 1.07
N ASP A 25 7.74 -16.21 1.25
CA ASP A 25 6.94 -15.32 0.40
C ASP A 25 7.72 -14.08 -0.03
N THR A 26 7.69 -13.76 -1.32
CA THR A 26 8.14 -12.47 -1.85
C THR A 26 6.93 -11.65 -2.27
N GLU A 27 6.91 -10.38 -1.88
CA GLU A 27 5.80 -9.48 -2.13
C GLU A 27 6.30 -8.13 -2.67
N PHE A 28 5.63 -7.64 -3.71
CA PHE A 28 5.82 -6.32 -4.25
C PHE A 28 4.52 -5.55 -4.15
N LEU A 29 4.58 -4.34 -3.58
CA LEU A 29 3.45 -3.42 -3.53
C LEU A 29 3.87 -2.08 -4.12
N VAL A 30 2.99 -1.55 -4.95
CA VAL A 30 3.06 -0.17 -5.41
C VAL A 30 1.87 0.53 -4.80
N ARG A 31 2.06 1.61 -4.05
CA ARG A 31 0.97 2.37 -3.43
C ARG A 31 0.90 3.73 -4.09
N TYR A 32 -0.20 3.98 -4.79
CA TYR A 32 -0.51 5.27 -5.41
C TYR A 32 -1.63 5.94 -4.61
N ARG A 33 -1.34 7.08 -4.01
CA ARG A 33 -2.27 7.81 -3.15
C ARG A 33 -2.49 9.21 -3.70
N GLN A 34 -3.75 9.56 -3.91
CA GLN A 34 -4.14 10.85 -4.48
C GLN A 34 -5.30 11.49 -3.71
N ARG A 35 -5.24 12.82 -3.56
CA ARG A 35 -6.44 13.62 -3.26
C ARG A 35 -7.23 13.78 -4.53
N PHE A 36 -8.40 13.16 -4.62
CA PHE A 36 -9.14 13.13 -5.88
C PHE A 36 -10.19 14.25 -6.00
N PHE A 37 -10.65 14.84 -4.89
CA PHE A 37 -11.70 15.87 -4.94
C PHE A 37 -11.50 17.06 -3.99
N ARG A 38 -11.45 16.80 -2.68
CA ARG A 38 -11.24 17.82 -1.63
C ARG A 38 -10.17 17.35 -0.67
N ASP A 39 -9.57 18.26 0.10
CA ASP A 39 -8.48 17.92 1.02
C ASP A 39 -8.83 16.87 2.07
N TRP A 40 -10.12 16.67 2.33
CA TRP A 40 -10.64 15.66 3.25
C TRP A 40 -10.87 14.28 2.62
N LEU A 41 -10.68 14.11 1.30
CA LEU A 41 -11.03 12.89 0.58
C LEU A 41 -9.83 12.35 -0.21
N VAL A 42 -9.40 11.15 0.16
CA VAL A 42 -8.22 10.47 -0.38
C VAL A 42 -8.60 9.14 -1.00
N LEU A 43 -8.04 8.87 -2.17
CA LEU A 43 -8.11 7.59 -2.86
C LEU A 43 -6.71 6.98 -2.89
N GLU A 44 -6.61 5.72 -2.48
CA GLU A 44 -5.39 4.91 -2.57
C GLU A 44 -5.67 3.68 -3.43
N ILE A 45 -4.75 3.43 -4.37
CA ILE A 45 -4.74 2.23 -5.21
C ILE A 45 -3.40 1.54 -5.00
N THR A 46 -3.46 0.28 -4.60
CA THR A 46 -2.28 -0.51 -4.27
C THR A 46 -2.27 -1.81 -5.07
N PRO A 47 -1.65 -1.83 -6.27
CA PRO A 47 -1.31 -3.08 -6.94
C PRO A 47 -0.33 -3.88 -6.08
N ARG A 48 -0.63 -5.17 -5.95
CA ARG A 48 0.10 -6.14 -5.16
C ARG A 48 0.47 -7.30 -6.06
N LEU A 49 1.68 -7.82 -5.92
CA LEU A 49 2.10 -9.07 -6.53
C LEU A 49 2.83 -9.89 -5.48
N SER A 50 2.29 -11.06 -5.16
CA SER A 50 2.92 -12.00 -4.23
C SER A 50 3.27 -13.32 -4.91
N PHE A 51 4.27 -14.00 -4.38
CA PHE A 51 4.73 -15.31 -4.84
C PHE A 51 4.74 -16.27 -3.65
N PRO A 52 3.57 -16.80 -3.26
CA PRO A 52 3.45 -17.63 -2.08
C PRO A 52 4.08 -19.02 -2.27
N GLU A 53 4.88 -19.50 -1.31
CA GLU A 53 5.51 -20.82 -1.41
C GLU A 53 4.49 -21.98 -1.41
N ASP A 54 3.39 -21.85 -0.68
CA ASP A 54 2.32 -22.87 -0.59
C ASP A 54 1.59 -23.13 -1.93
N HIS A 55 1.79 -22.26 -2.91
CA HIS A 55 1.26 -22.39 -4.27
C HIS A 55 2.39 -22.40 -5.30
N ASP A 56 3.47 -23.15 -5.06
CA ASP A 56 4.60 -23.32 -5.99
C ASP A 56 5.26 -21.99 -6.44
N ARG A 57 5.16 -20.94 -5.62
CA ARG A 57 5.59 -19.57 -5.96
C ARG A 57 4.91 -19.03 -7.23
N GLU A 58 3.68 -19.46 -7.49
CA GLU A 58 2.87 -18.95 -8.60
C GLU A 58 2.56 -17.46 -8.38
N ALA A 59 2.64 -16.67 -9.46
CA ALA A 59 2.37 -15.24 -9.39
C ALA A 59 0.91 -14.98 -9.01
N ASN A 60 0.69 -14.33 -7.87
CA ASN A 60 -0.63 -13.98 -7.37
C ASN A 60 -0.83 -12.44 -7.39
N PRO A 61 -1.36 -11.89 -8.49
CA PRO A 61 -1.65 -10.47 -8.59
C PRO A 61 -2.90 -10.10 -7.79
N GLY A 62 -2.83 -8.98 -7.09
CA GLY A 62 -3.94 -8.39 -6.33
C GLY A 62 -4.01 -6.89 -6.51
N ILE A 63 -5.17 -6.32 -6.18
CA ILE A 63 -5.34 -4.88 -6.12
C ILE A 63 -6.14 -4.53 -4.87
N ILE A 64 -5.65 -3.54 -4.13
CA ILE A 64 -6.36 -2.97 -3.00
C ILE A 64 -6.77 -1.56 -3.38
N VAL A 65 -8.05 -1.24 -3.18
CA VAL A 65 -8.60 0.10 -3.39
C VAL A 65 -9.12 0.58 -2.05
N GLN A 66 -8.60 1.72 -1.58
CA GLN A 66 -8.99 2.31 -0.30
C GLN A 66 -9.51 3.73 -0.53
N PHE A 67 -10.67 4.01 0.06
CA PHE A 67 -11.28 5.34 0.11
C PHE A 67 -11.26 5.83 1.55
N GLU A 68 -10.65 6.99 1.78
CA GLU A 68 -10.61 7.62 3.09
C GLU A 68 -11.27 9.01 3.05
N ALA A 69 -12.18 9.24 4.00
CA ALA A 69 -12.83 10.53 4.20
C ALA A 69 -12.61 11.00 5.64
N ALA A 70 -12.09 12.21 5.82
CA ALA A 70 -11.93 12.85 7.12
C ALA A 70 -13.02 13.90 7.35
N PHE A 71 -13.59 13.97 8.56
CA PHE A 71 -14.62 14.95 8.91
C PHE A 71 -14.26 15.64 10.22
N GLY A 72 -14.39 16.97 10.29
CA GLY A 72 -14.10 17.76 11.49
C GLY A 72 -13.35 19.06 11.21
N TYR A 73 -13.15 19.87 12.25
CA TYR A 73 -12.56 21.22 12.17
C TYR A 73 -11.09 21.26 11.69
N LYS A 74 -10.41 20.11 11.57
CA LYS A 74 -9.01 19.98 11.10
C LYS A 74 -8.81 18.89 10.04
N ALA A 75 -9.88 18.54 9.34
CA ALA A 75 -9.87 17.47 8.34
C ALA A 75 -8.89 17.74 7.17
N ASP A 76 -8.57 19.00 6.91
CA ASP A 76 -7.61 19.46 5.91
C ASP A 76 -6.14 19.28 6.33
N GLU A 77 -5.78 19.68 7.55
CA GLU A 77 -4.42 19.52 8.10
C GLU A 77 -4.02 18.05 8.29
N GLU A 78 -4.96 17.20 8.71
CA GLU A 78 -4.70 15.77 8.92
C GLU A 78 -4.61 14.99 7.61
N GLY A 79 -5.46 15.32 6.63
CA GLY A 79 -5.38 14.76 5.28
C GLY A 79 -4.03 15.06 4.64
N TYR A 80 -3.45 16.24 4.89
CA TYR A 80 -2.16 16.62 4.33
C TYR A 80 -0.99 15.83 4.91
N ARG A 81 -0.91 15.70 6.24
CA ARG A 81 0.19 14.95 6.88
C ARG A 81 0.18 13.46 6.55
N LYS A 82 -0.99 12.84 6.37
CA LYS A 82 -1.12 11.40 6.10
C LYS A 82 -0.64 10.96 4.71
N ILE A 83 -0.52 11.88 3.75
CA ILE A 83 -0.13 11.53 2.37
C ILE A 83 1.39 11.48 2.21
N PHE A 84 2.14 12.15 3.09
CA PHE A 84 3.59 12.32 2.99
C PHE A 84 4.38 11.62 4.12
N ARG A 85 3.73 10.80 4.94
CA ARG A 85 4.40 10.00 5.98
C ARG A 85 4.35 8.51 5.63
#